data_AF-A0A832ACH6-F1
#
_entry.id   AF-A0A832ACH6-F1
#
_cell.length_a   1.000
_cell.length_b   1.000
_cell.length_c   1.000
_cell.angle_alpha   90.00
_cell.angle_beta   90.00
_cell.angle_gamma   90.00
#
_symmetry.space_group_name_H-M   'P 1'
#
loop_
_entity.id
_entity.type
_entity.pdbx_description
1 polymer ?
#
loop_
_entity_poly.entity_id
_entity_poly.type
_entity_poly.pdbx_seq_one_letter_code
_entity_poly.pdbx_strand_id
1 'polypeptide(L)'
;MDNNDWNELRNEIDMLQQQSQSCATQECEEDNYEDYPDYLRAIYHEVLPPFKSGIYISRWDLKMIAAKVGESFTLDVRERMFRKFMQWIATAEDMRAVIDAFNAHFDDKCELYAEYGQKYPATQPIFDEKIKKAQKAKAYFEKVYVEFFT
;
A
#
# COMPACT_ATOMS: atom_id res chain seq x y z
N MET A 1 -49.14 9.28 3.28
CA MET A 1 -48.05 9.29 2.28
C MET A 1 -48.70 9.06 0.95
N ASP A 2 -48.66 10.05 0.06
CA ASP A 2 -49.34 10.01 -1.23
C ASP A 2 -48.58 9.12 -2.23
N ASN A 3 -49.29 8.50 -3.18
CA ASN A 3 -48.67 7.62 -4.18
C ASN A 3 -47.65 8.34 -5.09
N ASN A 4 -47.71 9.66 -5.18
CA ASN A 4 -46.75 10.47 -5.94
C ASN A 4 -45.38 10.52 -5.26
N ASP A 5 -45.35 10.55 -3.93
CA ASP A 5 -44.14 10.54 -3.10
C ASP A 5 -43.32 9.26 -3.30
N TRP A 6 -44.01 8.11 -3.43
CA TRP A 6 -43.38 6.82 -3.69
C TRP A 6 -42.78 6.70 -5.10
N ASN A 7 -43.36 7.38 -6.08
CA ASN A 7 -42.85 7.38 -7.44
C ASN A 7 -41.63 8.30 -7.57
N GLU A 8 -41.62 9.42 -6.84
CA GLU A 8 -40.48 10.33 -6.77
C GLU A 8 -39.27 9.65 -6.13
N LEU A 9 -39.47 8.96 -4.98
CA LEU A 9 -38.42 8.18 -4.33
C LEU A 9 -37.89 7.04 -5.19
N ARG A 10 -38.76 6.37 -5.97
CA ARG A 10 -38.32 5.33 -6.93
C ARG A 10 -37.44 5.90 -8.03
N ASN A 11 -37.82 7.06 -8.57
CA ASN A 11 -37.03 7.73 -9.60
C ASN A 11 -35.66 8.18 -9.07
N GLU A 12 -35.59 8.68 -7.83
CA GLU A 12 -34.31 9.04 -7.20
C GLU A 12 -33.41 7.82 -6.98
N ILE A 13 -33.97 6.69 -6.55
CA ILE A 13 -33.22 5.43 -6.37
C ILE A 13 -32.69 4.92 -7.71
N ASP A 14 -33.50 4.97 -8.78
CA ASP A 14 -33.07 4.55 -10.11
C ASP A 14 -31.97 5.46 -10.68
N MET A 15 -32.03 6.76 -10.43
CA MET A 15 -30.95 7.70 -10.79
C MET A 15 -29.64 7.39 -10.04
N LEU A 16 -29.72 7.08 -8.74
CA LEU A 16 -28.56 6.68 -7.95
C LEU A 16 -27.98 5.33 -8.40
N GLN A 17 -28.83 4.38 -8.78
CA GLN A 17 -28.39 3.10 -9.35
C GLN A 17 -27.70 3.29 -10.69
N GLN A 18 -28.24 4.12 -11.58
CA GLN A 18 -27.60 4.45 -12.86
C GLN A 18 -26.26 5.18 -12.68
N GLN A 19 -26.15 6.08 -11.69
CA GLN A 19 -24.90 6.75 -11.36
C GLN A 19 -23.87 5.79 -10.72
N SER A 20 -24.33 4.78 -9.96
CA SER A 20 -23.47 3.72 -9.44
C SER A 20 -23.03 2.72 -10.51
N GLN A 21 -23.90 2.44 -11.49
CA GLN A 21 -23.59 1.59 -12.65
C GLN A 21 -22.69 2.29 -13.66
N SER A 22 -22.78 3.61 -13.84
CA SER A 22 -21.81 4.36 -14.64
C SER A 22 -20.40 4.31 -14.04
N CYS A 23 -20.28 4.11 -12.73
CA CYS A 23 -19.01 3.85 -12.04
C CYS A 23 -18.54 2.38 -12.16
N ALA A 24 -19.39 1.46 -12.64
CA ALA A 24 -19.05 0.07 -12.87
C ALA A 24 -18.71 -0.25 -14.34
N THR A 25 -19.17 0.57 -15.28
CA THR A 25 -18.92 0.40 -16.74
C THR A 25 -18.00 1.45 -17.34
N GLN A 26 -17.48 2.40 -16.55
CA GLN A 26 -16.30 3.13 -16.97
C GLN A 26 -15.15 2.13 -16.88
N GLU A 27 -14.83 1.52 -18.02
CA GLU A 27 -13.50 1.01 -18.32
C GLU A 27 -12.53 2.01 -17.70
N CYS A 28 -11.98 1.63 -16.55
CA CYS A 28 -10.87 2.35 -15.99
C CYS A 28 -9.84 2.23 -17.09
N GLU A 29 -9.52 3.34 -17.76
CA GLU A 29 -8.46 3.37 -18.74
C GLU A 29 -7.32 2.57 -18.13
N GLU A 30 -6.97 1.45 -18.76
CA GLU A 30 -5.79 0.70 -18.40
C GLU A 30 -4.65 1.66 -18.76
N ASP A 31 -4.31 2.55 -17.83
CA ASP A 31 -3.13 3.40 -17.88
C ASP A 31 -2.01 2.48 -18.34
N ASN A 32 -1.50 2.68 -19.56
CA ASN A 32 -0.57 1.74 -20.18
C ASN A 32 0.63 1.51 -19.24
N TYR A 33 0.61 0.38 -18.53
CA TYR A 33 1.43 0.12 -17.35
C TYR A 33 2.89 -0.24 -17.68
N GLU A 34 3.28 -0.15 -18.96
CA GLU A 34 4.58 -0.63 -19.46
C GLU A 34 5.75 0.32 -19.20
N ASP A 35 5.51 1.60 -18.87
CA ASP A 35 6.60 2.60 -18.72
C ASP A 35 7.22 2.66 -17.31
N TYR A 36 6.91 1.72 -16.41
CA TYR A 36 7.48 1.73 -15.06
C TYR A 36 8.87 1.08 -15.02
N PRO A 37 9.85 1.71 -14.33
CA PRO A 37 11.14 1.08 -14.07
C PRO A 37 11.00 -0.30 -13.42
N ASP A 38 11.79 -1.26 -13.89
CA ASP A 38 11.75 -2.65 -13.43
C ASP A 38 11.92 -2.80 -11.91
N TYR A 39 12.71 -1.91 -11.30
CA TYR A 39 12.95 -1.94 -9.86
C TYR A 39 11.67 -1.70 -9.04
N LEU A 40 10.71 -0.93 -9.54
CA LEU A 40 9.45 -0.66 -8.84
C LEU A 40 8.54 -1.89 -8.81
N ARG A 41 8.49 -2.62 -9.91
CA ARG A 41 7.80 -3.90 -9.99
C ARG A 41 8.47 -4.93 -9.07
N ALA A 42 9.80 -4.94 -9.03
CA ALA A 42 10.57 -5.82 -8.17
C ALA A 42 10.32 -5.53 -6.67
N ILE A 43 10.39 -4.26 -6.26
CA ILE A 43 10.02 -3.83 -4.90
C ILE A 43 8.59 -4.25 -4.57
N TYR A 44 7.63 -3.99 -5.46
CA TYR A 44 6.25 -4.36 -5.22
C TYR A 44 6.12 -5.87 -4.96
N HIS A 45 6.73 -6.72 -5.77
CA HIS A 45 6.62 -8.17 -5.64
C HIS A 45 7.41 -8.76 -4.48
N GLU A 46 8.45 -8.10 -3.97
CA GLU A 46 9.26 -8.58 -2.84
C GLU A 46 8.80 -8.02 -1.49
N VAL A 47 8.36 -6.76 -1.43
CA VAL A 47 8.09 -6.06 -0.17
C VAL A 47 6.61 -6.04 0.22
N LEU A 48 5.69 -5.85 -0.72
CA LEU A 48 4.26 -5.68 -0.38
C LEU A 48 3.54 -6.99 0.01
N PRO A 49 3.91 -8.17 -0.53
CA PRO A 49 3.30 -9.43 -0.11
C PRO A 49 3.75 -9.84 1.30
N PRO A 50 2.82 -10.03 2.26
CA PRO A 50 3.16 -10.32 3.65
C PRO A 50 3.87 -11.66 3.83
N PHE A 51 3.68 -12.62 2.90
CA PHE A 51 4.35 -13.91 2.97
C PHE A 51 5.86 -13.81 2.71
N LYS A 52 6.30 -12.78 1.98
CA LYS A 52 7.71 -12.49 1.70
C LYS A 52 8.32 -11.54 2.72
N SER A 53 7.66 -10.40 2.96
CA SER A 53 8.19 -9.34 3.83
C SER A 53 7.87 -9.54 5.31
N GLY A 54 6.99 -10.48 5.67
CA GLY A 54 6.60 -10.75 7.05
C GLY A 54 5.62 -9.72 7.63
N ILE A 55 5.38 -8.60 6.94
CA ILE A 55 4.54 -7.50 7.40
C ILE A 55 3.51 -7.18 6.34
N TYR A 56 2.25 -7.16 6.75
CA TYR A 56 1.18 -6.71 5.87
C TYR A 56 1.12 -5.18 5.89
N ILE A 57 1.35 -4.59 4.72
CA ILE A 57 1.21 -3.15 4.50
C ILE A 57 -0.19 -2.93 3.91
N SER A 58 -1.06 -2.32 4.71
CA SER A 58 -2.41 -1.96 4.29
C SER A 58 -2.42 -0.68 3.46
N ARG A 59 -3.57 -0.36 2.88
CA ARG A 59 -3.80 0.92 2.18
C ARG A 59 -3.59 2.13 3.11
N TRP A 60 -4.02 1.99 4.36
CA TRP A 60 -3.83 3.03 5.37
C TRP A 60 -2.36 3.18 5.74
N ASP A 61 -1.63 2.07 5.85
CA ASP A 61 -0.19 2.12 6.11
C ASP A 61 0.55 2.84 4.98
N LEU A 62 0.24 2.54 3.71
CA LEU A 62 0.81 3.27 2.56
C LEU A 62 0.55 4.78 2.63
N LYS A 63 -0.68 5.16 2.98
CA LYS A 63 -1.04 6.58 3.13
C LYS A 63 -0.25 7.25 4.27
N MET A 64 -0.05 6.55 5.38
CA MET A 64 0.74 7.06 6.50
C MET A 64 2.23 7.16 6.16
N ILE A 65 2.78 6.19 5.42
CA ILE A 65 4.17 6.20 4.94
C ILE A 65 4.38 7.38 3.98
N ALA A 66 3.50 7.57 3.01
CA ALA A 66 3.58 8.69 2.07
C ALA A 66 3.51 10.05 2.80
N ALA A 67 2.63 10.17 3.79
CA ALA A 67 2.52 11.39 4.59
C ALA A 67 3.80 11.72 5.36
N LYS A 68 4.61 10.71 5.76
CA LYS A 68 5.93 10.95 6.39
C LYS A 68 6.94 11.58 5.43
N VAL A 69 6.77 11.38 4.13
CA VAL A 69 7.62 11.94 3.06
C VAL A 69 7.05 13.26 2.51
N GLY A 70 5.91 13.73 3.04
CA GLY A 70 5.24 14.95 2.58
C GLY A 70 4.23 14.73 1.44
N GLU A 71 4.01 13.47 1.04
CA GLU A 71 3.12 13.11 -0.05
C GLU A 71 1.74 12.69 0.45
N SER A 72 0.69 12.98 -0.34
CA SER A 72 -0.67 12.61 0.00
C SER A 72 -1.46 12.15 -1.21
N PHE A 73 -2.22 11.07 -1.06
CA PHE A 73 -3.11 10.56 -2.09
C PHE A 73 -4.44 10.08 -1.51
N THR A 74 -5.46 10.02 -2.37
CA THR A 74 -6.75 9.42 -2.06
C THR A 74 -6.62 7.90 -1.90
N LEU A 75 -7.48 7.31 -1.08
CA LEU A 75 -7.52 5.85 -0.95
C LEU A 75 -7.96 5.22 -2.27
N ASP A 76 -7.21 4.23 -2.71
CA ASP A 76 -7.41 3.53 -3.98
C ASP A 76 -7.04 2.04 -3.80
N VAL A 77 -6.95 1.27 -4.88
CA VAL A 77 -6.40 -0.08 -4.87
C VAL A 77 -4.94 -0.03 -4.42
N ARG A 78 -4.54 -0.93 -3.52
CA ARG A 78 -3.20 -0.95 -2.89
C ARG A 78 -2.06 -0.87 -3.89
N GLU A 79 -2.17 -1.59 -5.01
CA GLU A 79 -1.18 -1.55 -6.08
C GLU A 79 -1.07 -0.17 -6.73
N ARG A 80 -2.20 0.44 -7.08
CA ARG A 80 -2.24 1.81 -7.62
C ARG A 80 -1.69 2.82 -6.63
N MET A 81 -1.99 2.68 -5.34
CA MET A 81 -1.46 3.55 -4.30
C MET A 81 0.07 3.45 -4.19
N PHE A 82 0.61 2.22 -4.19
CA PHE A 82 2.05 2.01 -4.17
C PHE A 82 2.71 2.62 -5.41
N ARG A 83 2.16 2.38 -6.61
CA ARG A 83 2.67 2.95 -7.86
C ARG A 83 2.67 4.48 -7.82
N LYS A 84 1.52 5.10 -7.54
CA LYS A 84 1.39 6.56 -7.38
C LYS A 84 2.40 7.14 -6.39
N PHE A 85 2.64 6.46 -5.28
CA PHE A 85 3.64 6.88 -4.30
C PHE A 85 5.07 6.85 -4.88
N MET A 86 5.45 5.76 -5.54
CA MET A 86 6.78 5.63 -6.11
C MET A 86 7.02 6.52 -7.34
N GLN A 87 5.95 6.96 -8.01
CA GLN A 87 5.97 7.87 -9.15
C GLN A 87 6.59 9.25 -8.83
N TRP A 88 6.59 9.62 -7.56
CA TRP A 88 7.16 10.88 -7.08
C TRP A 88 8.69 10.86 -7.00
N ILE A 89 9.30 9.68 -6.99
CA ILE A 89 10.75 9.54 -6.81
C ILE A 89 11.48 10.05 -8.06
N ALA A 90 12.12 11.21 -7.94
CA ALA A 90 12.91 11.81 -9.02
C ALA A 90 14.42 11.75 -8.75
N THR A 91 14.82 11.72 -7.49
CA THR A 91 16.21 11.76 -7.05
C THR A 91 16.57 10.60 -6.12
N ALA A 92 17.88 10.38 -5.92
CA ALA A 92 18.36 9.43 -4.92
C ALA A 92 17.94 9.83 -3.49
N GLU A 93 17.85 11.13 -3.20
CA GLU A 93 17.39 11.64 -1.91
C GLU A 93 15.92 11.27 -1.66
N ASP A 94 15.07 11.40 -2.67
CA ASP A 94 13.65 11.00 -2.61
C ASP A 94 13.54 9.50 -2.31
N MET A 95 14.31 8.68 -3.03
CA MET A 95 14.31 7.23 -2.82
C MET A 95 14.79 6.87 -1.41
N ARG A 96 15.82 7.56 -0.90
CA ARG A 96 16.30 7.36 0.48
C ARG A 96 15.20 7.68 1.49
N ALA A 97 14.51 8.81 1.33
CA ALA A 97 13.40 9.20 2.21
C ALA A 97 12.26 8.16 2.19
N VAL A 98 11.93 7.61 1.03
CA VAL A 98 10.94 6.54 0.90
C VAL A 98 11.39 5.26 1.64
N ILE A 99 12.64 4.84 1.44
CA ILE A 99 13.21 3.66 2.12
C ILE A 99 13.19 3.86 3.63
N ASP A 100 13.59 5.03 4.12
CA ASP A 100 13.60 5.34 5.55
C ASP A 100 12.18 5.31 6.14
N ALA A 101 11.19 5.83 5.42
CA ALA A 101 9.79 5.80 5.83
C ALA A 101 9.22 4.36 5.88
N PHE A 102 9.57 3.50 4.92
CA PHE A 102 9.23 2.07 4.97
C PHE A 102 9.95 1.37 6.12
N ASN A 103 11.27 1.58 6.27
CA ASN A 103 12.07 0.97 7.34
C ASN A 103 11.51 1.30 8.73
N ALA A 104 11.15 2.56 8.97
CA ALA A 104 10.51 2.98 10.21
C ALA A 104 9.18 2.23 10.43
N HIS A 105 8.35 2.08 9.39
CA HIS A 105 7.12 1.29 9.50
C HIS A 105 7.39 -0.20 9.79
N PHE A 106 8.43 -0.79 9.19
CA PHE A 106 8.84 -2.16 9.50
C PHE A 106 9.28 -2.29 10.95
N ASP A 107 10.03 -1.33 11.47
CA ASP A 107 10.52 -1.34 12.84
C ASP A 107 9.35 -1.21 13.85
N ASP A 108 8.42 -0.28 13.63
CA ASP A 108 7.20 -0.12 14.44
C ASP A 108 6.43 -1.46 14.57
N LYS A 109 6.31 -2.20 13.46
CA LYS A 109 5.61 -3.49 13.43
C LYS A 109 6.43 -4.62 14.05
N CYS A 110 7.75 -4.63 13.88
CA CYS A 110 8.63 -5.61 14.52
C CYS A 110 8.63 -5.45 16.04
N GLU A 111 8.60 -4.22 16.55
CA GLU A 111 8.48 -3.95 17.99
C GLU A 111 7.20 -4.53 18.58
N LEU A 112 6.05 -4.32 17.90
CA LEU A 112 4.78 -4.93 18.29
C LEU A 112 4.85 -6.46 18.28
N TYR A 113 5.48 -7.06 17.27
CA TYR A 113 5.67 -8.52 17.21
C TYR A 113 6.53 -9.04 18.37
N ALA A 114 7.59 -8.33 18.73
CA ALA A 114 8.43 -8.68 19.87
C ALA A 114 7.67 -8.56 21.20
N GLU A 115 6.88 -7.49 21.38
CA GLU A 115 6.03 -7.32 22.56
C GLU A 115 5.00 -8.46 22.68
N TYR A 116 4.32 -8.80 21.59
CA TYR A 116 3.35 -9.89 21.58
C TYR A 116 3.98 -11.27 21.81
N GLY A 117 5.18 -11.51 21.26
CA GLY A 117 5.94 -12.73 21.51
C GLY A 117 6.29 -12.89 23.00
N GLN A 118 6.73 -11.81 23.65
CA GLN A 118 7.02 -11.81 25.09
C GLN A 118 5.76 -12.04 25.93
N LYS A 119 4.65 -11.38 25.57
CA LYS A 119 3.37 -11.50 26.29
C LYS A 119 2.72 -12.87 26.10
N TYR A 120 2.88 -13.48 24.92
CA TYR A 120 2.30 -14.76 24.56
C TYR A 120 3.37 -15.70 23.98
N PRO A 121 4.15 -16.39 24.84
CA PRO A 121 5.33 -17.16 24.40
C PRO A 121 5.06 -18.23 23.33
N ALA A 122 3.85 -18.80 23.29
CA ALA A 122 3.45 -19.75 22.25
C ALA A 122 3.45 -19.15 20.82
N THR A 123 3.34 -17.83 20.71
CA THR A 123 3.33 -17.09 19.44
C THR A 123 4.72 -16.59 19.03
N GLN A 124 5.70 -16.62 19.93
CA GLN A 124 7.08 -16.20 19.67
C GLN A 124 7.68 -16.75 18.36
N PRO A 125 7.65 -18.07 18.07
CA PRO A 125 8.27 -18.59 16.86
C PRO A 125 7.61 -18.05 15.57
N ILE A 126 6.31 -17.72 15.62
CA ILE A 126 5.59 -17.14 14.48
C ILE A 126 6.07 -15.70 14.25
N PHE A 127 6.21 -14.92 15.32
CA PHE A 127 6.65 -13.54 15.25
C PHE A 127 8.14 -13.42 14.87
N ASP A 128 9.00 -14.30 15.38
CA ASP A 128 10.42 -14.35 15.01
C ASP A 128 10.60 -14.59 13.50
N GLU A 129 9.81 -15.48 12.90
CA GLU A 129 9.83 -15.71 11.46
C GLU A 129 9.43 -14.44 10.67
N LYS A 130 8.40 -13.73 11.14
CA LYS A 130 7.95 -12.48 10.52
C LYS A 130 8.99 -11.37 10.64
N ILE A 131 9.62 -11.21 11.80
CA ILE A 131 10.70 -10.24 12.01
C ILE A 131 11.88 -10.57 11.10
N LYS A 132 12.25 -11.84 10.97
CA LYS A 132 13.32 -12.27 10.06
C LYS A 132 13.01 -11.93 8.59
N LYS A 133 11.77 -12.08 8.17
CA LYS A 133 11.31 -11.68 6.82
C LYS A 133 11.33 -10.16 6.63
N ALA A 134 10.93 -9.41 7.65
CA ALA A 134 11.00 -7.95 7.64
C ALA A 134 12.44 -7.46 7.44
N GLN A 135 13.40 -8.01 8.18
CA GLN A 135 14.81 -7.65 8.02
C GLN A 135 15.36 -7.95 6.62
N LYS A 136 14.91 -9.04 5.98
CA LYS A 136 15.25 -9.33 4.59
C LYS A 136 14.65 -8.31 3.62
N ALA A 137 13.41 -7.87 3.84
CA ALA A 137 12.78 -6.84 3.03
C ALA A 137 13.51 -5.48 3.16
N LYS A 138 13.93 -5.10 4.38
CA LYS A 138 14.77 -3.91 4.60
C LYS A 138 16.09 -3.99 3.83
N ALA A 139 16.78 -5.13 3.91
CA ALA A 139 18.02 -5.36 3.15
C ALA A 139 17.80 -5.33 1.63
N TYR A 140 16.62 -5.76 1.16
CA TYR A 140 16.27 -5.68 -0.26
C TYR A 140 16.12 -4.24 -0.73
N PHE A 141 15.51 -3.35 0.07
CA PHE A 141 15.46 -1.93 -0.25
C PHE A 141 16.85 -1.32 -0.43
N GLU A 142 17.78 -1.61 0.48
CA GLU A 142 19.17 -1.12 0.36
C GLU A 142 19.87 -1.66 -0.89
N LYS A 143 19.64 -2.93 -1.25
CA LYS A 143 20.16 -3.48 -2.50
C LYS A 143 19.65 -2.71 -3.71
N VAL A 144 18.34 -2.44 -3.77
CA VAL A 144 17.74 -1.68 -4.89
C VAL A 144 18.26 -0.24 -4.92
N TYR A 145 18.44 0.40 -3.76
CA TYR A 145 19.04 1.73 -3.70
C TYR A 145 20.44 1.77 -4.32
N VAL A 146 21.31 0.82 -3.94
CA VAL A 146 22.68 0.76 -4.46
C VAL A 146 22.70 0.43 -5.96
N GLU A 147 21.78 -0.41 -6.43
CA GLU A 147 21.77 -0.87 -7.83
C GLU A 147 21.21 0.18 -8.80
N PHE A 148 20.28 1.04 -8.37
CA PHE A 148 19.56 1.94 -9.27
C PHE A 148 19.76 3.44 -8.97
N PHE A 149 20.32 3.81 -7.80
CA PHE A 149 20.40 5.21 -7.34
C PHE A 149 21.80 5.63 -6.84
N THR A 150 22.80 4.76 -6.95
CA THR A 150 24.22 5.04 -6.64
C THR A 150 25.07 4.76 -7.88
#